data_AF-A0A2J6R0J5-F1
#
_entry.id   AF-A0A2J6R0J5-F1
#
_cell.length_a   1.000
_cell.length_b   1.000
_cell.length_c   1.000
_cell.angle_alpha   90.00
_cell.angle_beta   90.00
_cell.angle_gamma   90.00
#
_symmetry.space_group_name_H-M   'P 1'
#
loop_
_entity.id
_entity.type
_entity.pdbx_description
1 polymer ?
#
loop_
_entity_poly.entity_id
_entity_poly.type
_entity_poly.pdbx_seq_one_letter_code
_entity_poly.pdbx_strand_id
1 'polypeptide(L)'
;MNETLLDQAPSTSTEAQETPKCARRIRNDQKWDSLKEEIYRIYITEDNTLQITINSIFGQYGFKASVRKWKEKLKEWRFDKYISASDMDIVVAKAAKRSRDEGKETIFFLGEAQILPDRIEQFKRRKTIKNIEPVSPSAGTWKDPDTVYLDAS
;
A
#
# COMPACT_ATOMS: atom_id res chain seq x y z
N MET A 1 -4.58 -77.81 -27.71
CA MET A 1 -4.89 -76.72 -28.67
C MET A 1 -6.15 -76.07 -28.13
N ASN A 2 -6.19 -74.87 -27.57
CA ASN A 2 -5.36 -73.68 -27.68
C ASN A 2 -5.55 -72.84 -26.39
N GLU A 3 -4.44 -72.52 -25.73
CA GLU A 3 -4.30 -71.41 -24.78
C GLU A 3 -4.67 -70.08 -25.46
N THR A 4 -5.31 -69.16 -24.73
CA THR A 4 -4.87 -67.75 -24.66
C THR A 4 -5.52 -67.13 -23.42
N LEU A 5 -4.67 -66.96 -22.40
CA LEU A 5 -4.89 -66.33 -21.11
C LEU A 5 -4.99 -64.80 -21.28
N LEU A 6 -5.92 -64.20 -20.55
CA LEU A 6 -6.21 -62.77 -20.55
C LEU A 6 -4.99 -61.92 -20.17
N ASP A 7 -4.87 -60.82 -20.91
CA ASP A 7 -3.91 -59.74 -20.82
C ASP A 7 -4.00 -58.99 -19.47
N GLN A 8 -2.89 -58.95 -18.74
CA GLN A 8 -2.69 -58.04 -17.59
C GLN A 8 -1.31 -57.39 -17.72
N ALA A 9 -1.24 -56.36 -18.55
CA ALA A 9 -0.16 -55.39 -18.48
C ALA A 9 -0.30 -54.57 -17.17
N PRO A 10 0.78 -54.41 -16.38
CA PRO A 10 0.79 -53.40 -15.33
C PRO A 10 0.79 -52.02 -16.01
N SER A 11 -0.33 -51.31 -15.89
CA SER A 11 -0.39 -49.88 -16.19
C SER A 11 0.57 -49.16 -15.24
N THR A 12 1.78 -48.90 -15.72
CA THR A 12 2.67 -47.93 -15.11
C THR A 12 2.01 -46.57 -15.32
N SER A 13 1.48 -46.02 -14.23
CA SER A 13 1.01 -44.63 -14.15
C SER A 13 2.12 -43.72 -14.65
N THR A 14 2.01 -43.31 -15.91
CA THR A 14 2.82 -42.24 -16.48
C THR A 14 2.29 -40.96 -15.88
N GLU A 15 2.98 -40.53 -14.84
CA GLU A 15 3.03 -39.20 -14.25
C GLU A 15 2.78 -38.12 -15.31
N ALA A 16 1.58 -37.53 -15.24
CA ALA A 16 1.17 -36.43 -16.10
C ALA A 16 2.10 -35.23 -15.84
N GLN A 17 3.02 -34.99 -16.77
CA GLN A 17 3.91 -33.84 -16.79
C GLN A 17 3.09 -32.54 -16.89
N GLU A 18 2.87 -31.88 -15.75
CA GLU A 18 2.26 -30.55 -15.70
C GLU A 18 3.17 -29.50 -16.34
N THR A 19 2.57 -28.63 -17.14
CA THR A 19 3.31 -27.67 -17.99
C THR A 19 3.99 -26.53 -17.19
N PRO A 20 5.25 -26.15 -17.50
CA PRO A 20 6.04 -25.17 -16.73
C PRO A 20 5.59 -23.71 -16.89
N LYS A 21 4.68 -23.41 -17.84
CA LYS A 21 4.21 -22.04 -18.10
C LYS A 21 3.18 -21.57 -17.07
N CYS A 22 2.31 -22.46 -16.59
CA CYS A 22 1.29 -22.13 -15.60
C CYS A 22 1.93 -21.82 -14.24
N ALA A 23 2.87 -22.67 -13.80
CA ALA A 23 3.61 -22.50 -12.55
C ALA A 23 4.35 -21.15 -12.45
N ARG A 24 4.95 -20.66 -13.55
CA ARG A 24 5.62 -19.35 -13.55
C ARG A 24 4.66 -18.18 -13.38
N ARG A 25 3.46 -18.26 -13.96
CA ARG A 25 2.43 -17.21 -13.81
C ARG A 25 1.93 -17.16 -12.38
N ILE A 26 1.61 -18.32 -11.79
CA ILE A 26 1.19 -18.45 -10.38
C ILE A 26 2.23 -17.83 -9.44
N ARG A 27 3.51 -18.19 -9.62
CA ARG A 27 4.61 -17.61 -8.80
C ARG A 27 4.75 -16.10 -8.98
N ASN A 28 4.43 -15.56 -10.17
CA ASN A 28 4.48 -14.11 -10.40
C ASN A 28 3.31 -13.40 -9.73
N ASP A 29 2.11 -13.97 -9.79
CA ASP A 29 0.92 -13.42 -9.13
C ASP A 29 1.08 -13.44 -7.61
N GLN A 30 1.63 -14.52 -7.03
CA GLN A 30 1.96 -14.57 -5.60
C GLN A 30 2.92 -13.45 -5.18
N LYS A 31 3.91 -13.09 -6.01
CA LYS A 31 4.80 -11.96 -5.72
C LYS A 31 4.05 -10.62 -5.71
N TRP A 32 3.09 -10.43 -6.62
CA TRP A 32 2.24 -9.24 -6.61
C TRP A 32 1.42 -9.15 -5.33
N ASP A 33 0.82 -10.26 -4.90
CA ASP A 33 0.00 -10.30 -3.70
C ASP A 33 0.84 -10.04 -2.44
N SER A 34 2.04 -10.62 -2.34
CA SER A 34 2.96 -10.36 -1.22
C SER A 34 3.43 -8.90 -1.14
N LEU A 35 3.50 -8.19 -2.27
CA LEU A 35 3.90 -6.78 -2.33
C LEU A 35 2.71 -5.81 -2.29
N LYS A 36 1.47 -6.31 -2.34
CA LYS A 36 0.27 -5.49 -2.50
C LYS A 36 0.11 -4.43 -1.41
N GLU A 37 0.35 -4.80 -0.16
CA GLU A 37 0.26 -3.90 1.00
C GLU A 37 1.33 -2.80 0.96
N GLU A 38 2.55 -3.18 0.64
CA GLU A 38 3.68 -2.27 0.47
C GLU A 38 3.42 -1.27 -0.67
N ILE A 39 2.94 -1.76 -1.81
CA ILE A 39 2.55 -0.93 -2.96
C ILE A 39 1.46 0.04 -2.56
N TYR A 40 0.46 -0.40 -1.78
CA TYR A 40 -0.60 0.48 -1.28
C TYR A 40 -0.03 1.58 -0.41
N ARG A 41 0.84 1.24 0.55
CA ARG A 41 1.44 2.23 1.45
C ARG A 41 2.18 3.31 0.69
N ILE A 42 3.07 2.93 -0.23
CA ILE A 42 3.88 3.89 -0.98
C ILE A 42 2.99 4.69 -1.95
N TYR A 43 2.06 4.07 -2.65
CA TYR A 43 1.27 4.74 -3.70
C TYR A 43 0.11 5.60 -3.15
N ILE A 44 -0.60 5.09 -2.13
CA ILE A 44 -1.82 5.70 -1.60
C ILE A 44 -1.54 6.45 -0.29
N THR A 45 -0.89 5.80 0.68
CA THR A 45 -0.70 6.39 2.02
C THR A 45 0.32 7.53 1.98
N GLU A 46 1.45 7.33 1.30
CA GLU A 46 2.50 8.33 1.09
C GLU A 46 2.22 9.27 -0.10
N ASP A 47 1.14 9.03 -0.85
CA ASP A 47 0.73 9.82 -2.02
C ASP A 47 1.78 9.93 -3.15
N ASN A 48 2.63 8.92 -3.31
CA ASN A 48 3.66 8.94 -4.35
C ASN A 48 3.10 8.72 -5.77
N THR A 49 3.86 9.14 -6.78
CA THR A 49 3.55 8.81 -8.18
C THR A 49 3.87 7.36 -8.49
N LEU A 50 3.26 6.81 -9.55
CA LEU A 50 3.53 5.44 -9.98
C LEU A 50 5.02 5.17 -10.22
N GLN A 51 5.76 6.12 -10.78
CA GLN A 51 7.20 5.95 -11.04
C GLN A 51 8.01 5.83 -9.76
N ILE A 52 7.69 6.67 -8.76
CA ILE A 52 8.33 6.60 -7.45
C ILE A 52 8.02 5.25 -6.79
N THR A 53 6.76 4.80 -6.82
CA THR A 53 6.38 3.48 -6.29
C THR A 53 7.14 2.34 -6.95
N ILE A 54 7.25 2.34 -8.29
CA ILE A 54 8.01 1.33 -9.02
C ILE A 54 9.47 1.32 -8.57
N ASN A 55 10.10 2.49 -8.47
CA ASN A 55 11.50 2.60 -8.08
C ASN A 55 11.73 2.18 -6.62
N SER A 56 10.83 2.56 -5.71
CA SER A 56 10.90 2.15 -4.30
C SER A 56 10.78 0.63 -4.14
N ILE A 57 9.82 0.02 -4.82
CA ILE A 57 9.61 -1.43 -4.78
C ILE A 57 10.77 -2.18 -5.44
N PHE A 58 11.30 -1.65 -6.55
CA PHE A 58 12.48 -2.20 -7.18
C PHE A 58 13.72 -2.11 -6.27
N GLY A 59 13.93 -0.97 -5.61
CA GLY A 59 15.06 -0.76 -4.72
C GLY A 59 15.04 -1.64 -3.47
N GLN A 60 13.85 -1.86 -2.88
CA GLN A 60 13.71 -2.66 -1.66
C GLN A 60 13.61 -4.17 -1.90
N TYR A 61 12.89 -4.59 -2.94
CA TYR A 61 12.56 -6.01 -3.17
C TYR A 61 13.15 -6.59 -4.46
N GLY A 62 13.83 -5.79 -5.27
CA GLY A 62 14.34 -6.20 -6.59
C GLY A 62 13.24 -6.56 -7.59
N PHE A 63 11.99 -6.17 -7.33
CA PHE A 63 10.85 -6.57 -8.14
C PHE A 63 10.70 -5.69 -9.37
N LYS A 64 10.78 -6.30 -10.56
CA LYS A 64 10.70 -5.61 -11.86
C LYS A 64 9.50 -6.10 -12.67
N ALA A 65 8.70 -5.16 -13.14
CA ALA A 65 7.59 -5.39 -14.06
C ALA A 65 7.40 -4.19 -15.00
N SER A 66 6.64 -4.37 -16.08
CA SER A 66 6.34 -3.28 -17.01
C SER A 66 5.36 -2.28 -16.39
N VAL A 67 5.49 -0.99 -16.76
CA VAL A 67 4.58 0.08 -16.30
C VAL A 67 3.12 -0.25 -16.63
N ARG A 68 2.87 -0.88 -17.78
CA ARG A 68 1.53 -1.37 -18.15
C ARG A 68 0.99 -2.35 -17.10
N LYS A 69 1.79 -3.35 -16.71
CA LYS A 69 1.36 -4.35 -15.73
C LYS A 69 1.10 -3.74 -14.35
N TRP A 70 1.91 -2.76 -13.95
CA TRP A 70 1.66 -1.97 -12.76
C TRP A 70 0.32 -1.25 -12.79
N LYS A 71 0.00 -0.55 -13.89
CA LYS A 71 -1.29 0.13 -14.05
C LYS A 71 -2.46 -0.86 -14.01
N GLU A 72 -2.32 -2.01 -14.66
CA GLU A 72 -3.32 -3.08 -14.62
C GLU A 72 -3.55 -3.56 -13.18
N LYS A 73 -2.48 -3.81 -12.40
CA LYS A 73 -2.58 -4.25 -11.01
C LYS A 73 -3.18 -3.19 -10.08
N LEU A 74 -2.80 -1.92 -10.21
CA LEU A 74 -3.40 -0.83 -9.45
C LEU A 74 -4.91 -0.69 -9.72
N LYS A 75 -5.32 -0.89 -10.98
CA LYS A 75 -6.73 -0.90 -11.36
C LYS A 75 -7.46 -2.13 -10.83
N GLU A 76 -6.86 -3.31 -10.94
CA GLU A 76 -7.38 -4.57 -10.41
C GLU A 76 -7.65 -4.47 -8.90
N TRP A 77 -6.74 -3.87 -8.16
CA TRP A 77 -6.86 -3.68 -6.71
C TRP A 77 -7.66 -2.45 -6.29
N ARG A 78 -8.16 -1.65 -7.25
CA ARG A 78 -8.92 -0.41 -6.99
C ARG A 78 -8.17 0.56 -6.08
N PHE A 79 -6.87 0.73 -6.31
CA PHE A 79 -6.03 1.68 -5.58
C PHE A 79 -6.32 3.10 -6.07
N ASP A 80 -7.46 3.64 -5.64
CA ASP A 80 -7.87 4.99 -5.93
C ASP A 80 -7.30 5.99 -4.90
N LYS A 81 -6.62 7.00 -5.41
CA LYS A 81 -6.05 8.10 -4.62
C LYS A 81 -7.15 9.01 -4.09
N TYR A 82 -8.23 9.17 -4.83
CA TYR A 82 -9.27 10.12 -4.46
C TYR A 82 -10.33 9.45 -3.59
N ILE A 83 -10.28 9.77 -2.30
CA ILE A 83 -11.40 9.59 -1.37
C ILE A 83 -11.74 10.99 -0.88
N SER A 84 -13.01 11.37 -0.95
CA SER A 84 -13.43 12.69 -0.48
C SER A 84 -13.14 12.85 1.01
N ALA A 85 -12.75 14.05 1.43
CA ALA A 85 -12.47 14.31 2.85
C ALA A 85 -13.70 14.01 3.73
N SER A 86 -14.90 14.28 3.23
CA SER A 86 -16.18 13.94 3.87
C SER A 86 -16.35 12.43 4.08
N ASP A 87 -16.07 11.61 3.07
CA ASP A 87 -16.18 10.15 3.21
C ASP A 87 -15.15 9.63 4.21
N MET A 88 -13.93 10.16 4.17
CA MET A 88 -12.88 9.77 5.10
C MET A 88 -13.21 10.19 6.54
N ASP A 89 -13.82 11.36 6.75
CA ASP A 89 -14.30 11.80 8.07
C ASP A 89 -15.38 10.86 8.63
N ILE A 90 -16.31 10.38 7.80
CA ILE A 90 -17.32 9.39 8.19
C ILE A 90 -16.64 8.07 8.59
N VAL A 91 -15.65 7.62 7.82
CA VAL A 91 -14.88 6.40 8.11
C VAL A 91 -14.13 6.53 9.42
N VAL A 92 -13.45 7.66 9.65
CA VAL A 92 -12.75 7.97 10.90
C VAL A 92 -13.70 7.94 12.10
N ALA A 93 -14.87 8.58 11.99
CA ALA A 93 -15.87 8.61 13.06
C ALA A 93 -16.41 7.22 13.37
N LYS A 94 -16.70 6.41 12.34
CA LYS A 94 -17.14 5.02 12.50
C LYS A 94 -16.05 4.15 13.13
N ALA A 95 -14.79 4.33 12.73
CA ALA A 95 -13.64 3.62 13.29
C ALA A 95 -13.45 3.93 14.78
N ALA A 96 -13.52 5.21 15.16
CA ALA A 96 -13.41 5.62 16.56
C ALA A 96 -14.54 5.04 17.42
N LYS A 97 -15.78 5.06 16.90
CA LYS A 97 -16.94 4.49 17.61
C LYS A 97 -16.79 2.99 17.85
N ARG A 98 -16.45 2.21 16.81
CA ARG A 98 -16.30 0.75 16.94
C ARG A 98 -15.14 0.34 17.83
N SER A 99 -14.02 1.06 17.74
CA SER A 99 -12.88 0.82 18.63
C SER A 99 -13.26 1.01 20.10
N ARG A 100 -14.03 2.06 20.42
CA ARG A 100 -14.48 2.34 21.79
C ARG A 100 -15.56 1.36 22.29
N ASP A 101 -16.54 1.05 21.44
CA ASP A 101 -17.75 0.33 21.86
C ASP A 101 -17.59 -1.20 21.75
N GLU A 102 -16.82 -1.71 20.79
CA GLU A 102 -16.71 -3.14 20.48
C GLU A 102 -15.28 -3.71 20.70
N GLY A 103 -14.26 -2.85 20.76
CA GLY A 103 -12.86 -3.26 20.92
C GLY A 103 -12.28 -4.04 19.74
N LYS A 104 -12.91 -3.97 18.54
CA LYS A 104 -12.52 -4.75 17.37
C LYS A 104 -11.90 -3.90 16.27
N GLU A 105 -10.87 -4.44 15.64
CA GLU A 105 -10.32 -3.91 14.41
C GLU A 105 -11.31 -4.19 13.26
N THR A 106 -11.70 -3.15 12.53
CA THR A 106 -12.73 -3.24 11.47
C THR A 106 -12.12 -2.86 10.13
N ILE A 107 -12.37 -3.70 9.12
CA ILE A 107 -12.04 -3.37 7.73
C ILE A 107 -13.13 -2.46 7.16
N PHE A 108 -12.72 -1.32 6.60
CA PHE A 108 -13.64 -0.37 5.98
C PHE A 108 -13.62 -0.50 4.46
N PHE A 109 -14.80 -0.42 3.85
CA PHE A 109 -14.97 -0.35 2.40
C PHE A 109 -15.75 0.89 2.03
N LEU A 110 -15.31 1.60 0.99
CA LEU A 110 -16.04 2.68 0.34
C LEU A 110 -16.40 2.23 -1.07
N GLY A 111 -17.66 1.85 -1.27
CA GLY A 111 -18.06 1.11 -2.46
C GLY A 111 -17.33 -0.24 -2.52
N GLU A 112 -16.56 -0.45 -3.60
CA GLU A 112 -15.73 -1.66 -3.79
C GLU A 112 -14.27 -1.47 -3.33
N ALA A 113 -13.88 -0.28 -2.87
CA ALA A 113 -12.51 0.01 -2.48
C ALA A 113 -12.29 -0.21 -0.98
N GLN A 114 -11.31 -1.06 -0.63
CA GLN A 114 -10.90 -1.27 0.76
C GLN A 114 -10.04 -0.10 1.26
N ILE A 115 -10.37 0.41 2.44
CA ILE A 115 -9.59 1.44 3.14
C ILE A 115 -8.75 0.73 4.21
N LEU A 116 -7.43 0.75 4.04
CA LEU A 116 -6.50 0.20 5.03
C LEU A 116 -6.41 1.12 6.26
N PRO A 117 -6.16 0.56 7.45
CA PRO A 117 -6.07 1.31 8.70
C PRO A 117 -5.02 2.45 8.63
N ASP A 118 -3.85 2.19 8.04
CA ASP A 118 -2.79 3.18 7.86
C ASP A 118 -3.26 4.44 7.11
N ARG A 119 -4.17 4.29 6.15
CA ARG A 119 -4.72 5.43 5.40
C ARG A 119 -5.60 6.32 6.29
N ILE A 120 -6.36 5.70 7.19
CA ILE A 120 -7.21 6.39 8.17
C ILE A 120 -6.32 7.16 9.16
N GLU A 121 -5.26 6.53 9.65
CA GLU A 121 -4.32 7.15 10.57
C GLU A 121 -3.58 8.33 9.93
N GLN A 122 -3.07 8.15 8.71
CA GLN A 122 -2.39 9.22 7.98
C GLN A 122 -3.32 10.40 7.67
N PHE A 123 -4.61 10.13 7.40
CA PHE A 123 -5.60 11.19 7.26
C PHE A 123 -5.78 11.98 8.57
N LYS A 124 -5.90 11.29 9.71
CA LYS A 124 -5.94 11.93 11.03
C LYS A 124 -4.71 12.81 11.25
N ARG A 125 -3.50 12.29 11.00
CA ARG A 125 -2.23 13.05 11.15
C ARG A 125 -2.22 14.32 10.30
N ARG A 126 -2.61 14.23 9.02
CA ARG A 126 -2.69 15.40 8.12
C ARG A 126 -3.69 16.45 8.60
N LYS A 127 -4.83 16.03 9.16
CA LYS A 127 -5.85 16.95 9.69
C LYS A 127 -5.37 17.66 10.96
N THR A 128 -4.68 16.96 11.86
CA THR A 128 -4.09 17.56 13.06
C THR A 128 -3.03 18.62 12.71
N ILE A 129 -2.14 18.35 11.74
CA ILE A 129 -1.11 19.31 11.31
C ILE A 129 -1.74 20.60 10.77
N LYS A 130 -2.85 20.51 10.02
CA LYS A 130 -3.55 21.69 9.49
C LYS A 130 -4.25 22.53 10.56
N ASN A 131 -4.71 21.91 11.65
CA ASN A 131 -5.37 22.60 12.76
C ASN A 131 -4.37 23.21 13.76
N ILE A 132 -3.11 22.77 13.75
CA ILE A 132 -2.03 23.44 14.47
C ILE A 132 -1.64 24.64 13.58
N GLU A 133 -2.34 25.75 13.76
CA GLU A 133 -1.90 27.07 13.31
C GLU A 133 -0.41 27.23 13.63
N PRO A 134 0.42 27.74 12.69
CA PRO A 134 1.79 28.08 13.02
C PRO A 134 1.72 29.14 14.12
N VAL A 135 2.09 28.77 15.35
CA VAL A 135 2.46 29.77 16.36
C VAL A 135 3.50 30.65 15.69
N SER A 136 3.08 31.85 15.33
CA SER A 136 3.89 32.83 14.65
C SER A 136 5.09 33.11 15.56
N PRO A 137 6.34 32.99 15.07
CA PRO A 137 7.53 33.32 15.87
C PRO A 137 7.68 34.84 16.07
N SER A 138 6.59 35.61 15.95
CA SER A 138 6.51 37.03 16.30
C SER A 138 6.39 37.19 17.83
N ALA A 139 7.33 36.59 18.57
CA ALA A 139 7.57 36.91 19.97
C ALA A 139 8.96 37.56 20.05
N GLY A 140 8.97 38.89 19.91
CA GLY A 140 9.99 39.80 20.44
C GLY A 140 11.42 39.61 19.94
N THR A 141 11.79 40.31 18.88
CA THR A 141 13.15 40.85 18.76
C THR A 141 13.48 41.67 20.01
N TRP A 142 14.19 41.08 20.97
CA TRP A 142 14.92 41.83 21.97
C TRP A 142 16.01 42.58 21.22
N LYS A 143 15.87 43.90 21.15
CA LYS A 143 16.99 44.78 20.81
C LYS A 143 17.91 44.78 22.02
N ASP A 144 19.02 44.07 21.94
CA ASP A 144 20.11 44.23 22.91
C ASP A 144 20.58 45.70 22.88
N PRO A 145 20.53 46.45 23.99
CA PRO A 145 21.00 47.84 24.04
C PRO A 145 22.52 48.01 24.10
N ASP A 146 23.31 46.94 24.01
CA ASP A 146 24.78 46.97 24.26
C ASP A 146 25.66 46.67 23.04
N THR A 147 25.18 46.88 21.82
CA THR A 147 26.13 46.95 20.68
C THR A 147 26.76 48.34 20.63
N VAL A 148 27.84 48.49 21.40
CA VAL A 148 28.79 49.59 21.28
C VAL A 148 29.31 49.66 19.84
N TYR A 149 28.93 50.72 19.13
CA TYR A 149 29.58 51.14 17.90
C TYR A 149 31.04 51.51 18.24
N LEU A 150 31.99 50.74 17.71
CA LEU A 150 33.37 51.20 17.61
C LEU A 150 33.49 52.02 16.33
N ASP A 151 33.57 53.34 16.49
CA ASP A 151 34.00 54.26 15.45
C ASP A 151 35.54 54.40 15.45
N ALA A 152 36.04 54.86 14.30
CA ALA A 152 37.28 55.61 14.09
C ALA A 152 38.63 55.03 14.56
N SER A 153 39.44 54.55 13.61
CA SER A 153 40.54 55.34 12.99
C SER A 153 41.29 54.56 11.92
#